data_AF-A0A7S9WRZ5-F1
#
_entry.id   AF-A0A7S9WRZ5-F1
#
_cell.length_a   1.000
_cell.length_b   1.000
_cell.length_c   1.000
_cell.angle_alpha   90.00
_cell.angle_beta   90.00
_cell.angle_gamma   90.00
#
_symmetry.space_group_name_H-M   'P 1'
#
loop_
_entity.id
_entity.type
_entity.pdbx_description
1 polymer ?
#
loop_
_entity_poly.entity_id
_entity_poly.type
_entity_poly.pdbx_seq_one_letter_code
_entity_poly.pdbx_strand_id
1 'polypeptide(L)' 'MQEFSKKRLLRTENKSFFDLSIYEYIGYFGVLESDIKKLDLYSHWCKVSRASTMLCVTHDNGEKFSQIFINTGK' A
#
# COMPACT_ATOMS: atom_id res chain seq x y z
N MET A 1 27.94 -17.80 0.03
CA MET A 1 26.61 -17.63 -0.61
C MET A 1 25.84 -16.70 0.32
N GLN A 2 25.78 -15.39 0.04
CA GLN A 2 24.95 -14.48 0.83
C GLN A 2 23.51 -14.96 0.64
N GLU A 3 22.88 -15.45 1.71
CA GLU A 3 21.44 -15.58 1.75
C GLU A 3 20.88 -14.18 1.53
N PHE A 4 20.48 -13.87 0.29
CA PHE A 4 19.43 -12.89 0.06
C PHE A 4 18.16 -13.51 0.64
N SER A 5 18.09 -13.51 1.97
CA SER A 5 17.05 -14.08 2.80
C SER A 5 15.72 -13.64 2.21
N LYS A 6 14.89 -14.62 1.85
CA LYS A 6 13.53 -14.47 1.30
C LYS A 6 12.97 -13.09 1.67
N LYS A 7 12.94 -12.17 0.70
CA LYS A 7 12.37 -10.84 0.88
C LYS A 7 10.91 -11.03 1.26
N ARG A 8 10.61 -11.03 2.56
CA ARG A 8 9.32 -11.43 3.11
C ARG A 8 8.55 -10.16 3.43
N LEU A 9 7.32 -10.09 2.92
CA LEU A 9 6.38 -9.07 3.34
C LEU A 9 6.03 -9.30 4.81
N LEU A 10 6.34 -8.34 5.67
CA LEU A 10 6.11 -8.43 7.12
C LEU A 10 4.94 -7.54 7.51
N ARG A 11 3.91 -8.12 8.14
CA ARG A 11 2.83 -7.33 8.74
C ARG A 11 3.37 -6.66 10.00
N THR A 12 3.18 -5.35 10.11
CA THR A 12 3.54 -4.56 11.29
C THR A 12 2.37 -4.50 12.27
N GLU A 13 2.64 -4.05 13.50
CA GLU A 13 1.59 -3.77 14.50
C GLU A 13 0.81 -2.47 14.20
N ASN A 14 1.36 -1.62 13.33
CA ASN A 14 0.76 -0.35 12.97
C ASN A 14 -0.40 -0.52 11.98
N LYS A 15 -1.37 0.39 12.09
CA LYS A 15 -2.47 0.52 11.14
C LYS A 15 -2.40 1.87 10.43
N SER A 16 -2.89 1.88 9.19
CA SER A 16 -3.07 3.12 8.43
C SER A 16 -4.27 3.92 8.97
N PHE A 17 -4.43 5.16 8.49
CA PHE A 17 -5.58 6.00 8.80
C PHE A 17 -6.93 5.34 8.47
N PHE A 18 -6.95 4.45 7.48
CA PHE A 18 -8.14 3.70 7.05
C PHE A 18 -8.32 2.37 7.78
N ASP A 19 -7.66 2.19 8.94
CA ASP A 19 -7.65 0.96 9.75
C ASP A 19 -7.08 -0.29 9.02
N LEU A 20 -6.40 -0.10 7.87
CA LEU A 20 -5.74 -1.19 7.14
C LEU A 20 -4.40 -1.56 7.79
N SER A 21 -4.04 -2.84 7.74
CA SER A 21 -2.74 -3.31 8.23
C SER A 21 -1.59 -2.74 7.39
N ILE A 22 -0.54 -2.25 8.05
CA ILE A 22 0.67 -1.80 7.39
C ILE A 22 1.66 -2.96 7.28
N TYR A 23 2.27 -3.09 6.12
CA TYR A 23 3.28 -4.08 5.80
C TYR A 23 4.61 -3.41 5.48
N GLU A 24 5.69 -4.04 5.91
CA GLU A 24 7.06 -3.66 5.61
C GLU A 24 7.68 -4.65 4.61
N TYR A 25 8.35 -4.13 3.59
CA TYR A 25 9.25 -4.92 2.76
C TYR A 25 10.48 -4.07 2.42
N ILE A 26 11.67 -4.56 2.80
CA ILE A 26 12.96 -3.90 2.54
C ILE A 26 12.96 -2.42 2.99
N GLY A 27 12.45 -2.13 4.19
CA GLY A 27 12.41 -0.78 4.76
C GLY A 27 11.35 0.16 4.18
N TYR A 28 10.51 -0.32 3.26
CA TYR A 28 9.35 0.44 2.77
C TYR A 28 8.07 -0.05 3.44
N PHE A 29 7.24 0.91 3.86
CA PHE A 29 5.95 0.65 4.50
C PHE A 29 4.82 0.93 3.52
N GLY A 30 3.83 0.03 3.47
CA GLY A 30 2.65 0.17 2.61
C GLY A 30 1.47 -0.67 3.09
N VAL A 31 0.33 -0.51 2.41
CA VAL A 31 -0.84 -1.39 2.61
C VAL A 31 -0.95 -2.36 1.44
N LEU A 32 -1.64 -3.48 1.63
CA LEU A 32 -1.91 -4.41 0.53
C LEU A 32 -2.84 -3.81 -0.52
N GLU A 33 -2.57 -4.09 -1.78
CA GLU A 33 -3.42 -3.65 -2.89
C GLU A 33 -4.83 -4.24 -2.80
N SER A 34 -4.93 -5.52 -2.42
CA SER A 34 -6.22 -6.18 -2.22
C SER A 34 -7.03 -5.56 -1.08
N ASP A 35 -6.38 -5.05 -0.04
CA ASP A 35 -7.05 -4.42 1.10
C ASP A 35 -7.55 -3.02 0.80
N ILE A 36 -6.73 -2.21 0.12
CA ILE A 36 -7.17 -0.85 -0.25
C ILE A 36 -8.30 -0.87 -1.28
N LYS A 37 -8.32 -1.85 -2.20
CA LYS A 37 -9.39 -2.02 -3.19
C LYS A 37 -10.75 -2.34 -2.57
N LYS A 38 -10.80 -2.85 -1.33
CA LYS A 38 -12.04 -3.13 -0.60
C LYS A 38 -12.70 -1.87 -0.03
N LEU A 39 -11.97 -0.76 0.07
CA LEU A 39 -12.55 0.49 0.56
C LEU A 39 -13.53 1.03 -0.49
N ASP A 40 -14.78 1.29 -0.10
CA ASP A 40 -15.79 1.89 -0.99
C ASP A 40 -15.29 3.21 -1.61
N LEU A 41 -14.53 3.96 -0.81
CA LEU A 41 -13.84 5.20 -1.18
C LEU A 41 -12.80 5.00 -2.27
N TYR A 42 -12.17 3.83 -2.42
CA TYR A 42 -11.17 3.57 -3.46
C TYR A 42 -11.79 3.72 -4.86
N SER A 43 -12.98 3.15 -5.07
CA SER A 43 -13.70 3.24 -6.35
C SER A 43 -14.08 4.69 -6.69
N HIS A 44 -14.42 5.47 -5.66
CA HIS A 44 -14.73 6.89 -5.77
C HIS A 44 -13.47 7.72 -6.04
N TRP A 45 -12.37 7.48 -5.33
CA TRP A 45 -11.09 8.15 -5.53
C TRP A 45 -10.55 7.92 -6.94
N CYS A 46 -10.59 6.69 -7.47
CA CYS A 46 -10.20 6.41 -8.85
C CYS A 46 -10.97 7.25 -9.89
N LYS A 47 -12.20 7.68 -9.59
CA LYS A 47 -13.06 8.44 -10.52
C LYS A 47 -12.93 9.96 -10.39
N VAL A 48 -12.67 10.47 -9.18
CA VAL A 48 -12.90 11.91 -8.86
C VAL A 48 -11.58 12.70 -8.69
N SER A 49 -10.47 12.01 -8.55
CA SER A 49 -9.14 12.58 -8.26
C SER A 49 -8.55 13.54 -9.34
N ARG A 50 -8.24 14.82 -9.00
CA ARG A 50 -7.35 15.78 -9.74
C ARG A 50 -6.04 16.37 -9.07
N ALA A 51 -5.73 16.20 -7.77
CA ALA A 51 -4.43 16.48 -7.08
C ALA A 51 -3.77 15.29 -6.31
N SER A 52 -2.45 15.04 -6.41
CA SER A 52 -1.77 13.80 -5.94
C SER A 52 -1.32 13.72 -4.45
N THR A 53 -1.70 12.64 -3.77
CA THR A 53 -1.11 12.07 -2.54
C THR A 53 -0.45 10.73 -2.89
N MET A 54 0.80 10.52 -2.49
CA MET A 54 1.51 9.27 -2.75
C MET A 54 1.23 8.25 -1.65
N LEU A 55 0.62 7.12 -2.00
CA LEU A 55 0.46 5.96 -1.12
C LEU A 55 1.31 4.80 -1.60
N CYS A 56 2.16 4.27 -0.72
CA CYS A 56 2.90 3.04 -0.99
C CYS A 56 1.97 1.83 -0.84
N VAL A 57 1.85 1.05 -1.91
CA VAL A 57 1.06 -0.18 -1.94
C VAL A 57 1.96 -1.35 -2.23
N THR A 58 1.88 -2.37 -1.39
CA THR A 58 2.55 -3.64 -1.61
C THR A 58 1.62 -4.57 -2.37
N HIS A 59 2.14 -5.19 -3.41
CA HIS A 59 1.45 -6.28 -4.08
C HIS A 59 1.30 -7.46 -3.12
N ASP A 60 0.23 -8.23 -3.25
CA ASP A 60 -0.06 -9.35 -2.34
C ASP A 60 1.02 -10.43 -2.37
N ASN A 61 1.78 -10.52 -3.47
CA ASN A 61 2.95 -11.41 -3.59
C ASN A 61 4.20 -10.90 -2.84
N GLY A 62 4.17 -9.67 -2.32
CA GLY A 62 5.27 -9.03 -1.61
C GLY A 62 6.44 -8.61 -2.49
N GLU A 63 6.47 -8.98 -3.78
CA GLU A 63 7.66 -8.81 -4.62
C GLU A 63 7.85 -7.37 -5.11
N LYS A 64 6.74 -6.62 -5.19
CA LYS A 64 6.67 -5.31 -5.82
C LYS A 64 5.95 -4.30 -4.96
N PHE A 65 6.52 -3.10 -4.91
CA PHE A 65 5.81 -1.91 -4.47
C PHE A 65 5.34 -1.11 -5.67
N SER A 66 4.14 -0.57 -5.54
CA SER A 66 3.63 0.46 -6.43
C SER A 66 3.31 1.68 -5.59
N GLN A 67 3.73 2.85 -6.07
CA GLN A 67 3.22 4.10 -5.54
C GLN A 67 1.90 4.37 -6.24
N ILE A 68 0.81 4.32 -5.50
CA ILE A 68 -0.47 4.80 -5.99
C ILE A 68 -0.53 6.28 -5.67
N PHE A 69 -0.57 7.10 -6.71
CA PHE A 69 -0.91 8.51 -6.56
C PHE A 69 -2.43 8.61 -6.37
N ILE A 70 -2.87 8.58 -5.12
CA ILE A 70 -4.26 8.73 -4.68
C ILE A 70 -4.52 10.20 -4.53
N ASN A 71 -5.67 10.67 -4.95
CA ASN A 71 -5.78 12.07 -5.18
C ASN A 71 -6.97 12.69 -4.43
N THR A 72 -6.62 13.47 -3.42
CA THR A 72 -7.50 14.06 -2.43
C THR A 72 -7.80 15.49 -2.86
N GLY A 73 -8.81 15.64 -3.72
CA GLY A 73 -9.30 16.97 -4.10
C GLY A 73 -9.70 17.79 -2.87
N LYS A 74 -9.39 19.09 -2.90
CA LYS A 74 -10.11 20.09 -2.10
C LYS A 74 -11.52 20.27 -2.63
#